data_AF-A0A119HFF8-F1
#
_entry.id   AF-A0A119HFF8-F1
#
_cell.length_a   1.000
_cell.length_b   1.000
_cell.length_c   1.000
_cell.angle_alpha   90.00
_cell.angle_beta   90.00
_cell.angle_gamma   90.00
#
_symmetry.space_group_name_H-M   'P 1'
#
loop_
_entity.id
_entity.type
_entity.pdbx_description
1 polymer ?
#
loop_
_entity_poly.entity_id
_entity_poly.type
_entity_poly.pdbx_seq_one_letter_code
_entity_poly.pdbx_strand_id
1 'polypeptide(L)'
;MQAASHYSIPAELLVAIVRQEGGQVGKVYPRSHGTYFGPYQISDKWLSTFAKWGYDAKVLTHNACANVYAGAYVLAYYKAREPNWQRAIARYNVGSLDTPDRVDAGTRYARKVIGHWWNIYTKWTASANGK
;
A
#
# COMPACT_ATOMS: atom_id res chain seq x y z
N MET A 1 -3.50 -11.20 9.32
CA MET A 1 -2.35 -10.86 8.45
C MET A 1 -1.24 -10.26 9.32
N GLN A 2 -0.03 -10.83 9.34
CA GLN A 2 1.01 -10.44 10.32
C GLN A 2 1.51 -8.99 10.13
N ALA A 3 1.78 -8.56 8.89
CA ALA A 3 2.20 -7.18 8.59
C ALA A 3 1.17 -6.13 9.04
N ALA A 4 -0.12 -6.42 8.88
CA ALA A 4 -1.22 -5.55 9.33
C ALA A 4 -1.16 -5.33 10.84
N SER A 5 -1.03 -6.42 11.60
CA SER A 5 -0.92 -6.36 13.06
C SER A 5 0.35 -5.66 13.52
N HIS A 6 1.48 -5.90 12.84
CA HIS A 6 2.77 -5.30 13.20
C HIS A 6 2.76 -3.76 13.10
N TYR A 7 2.04 -3.20 12.13
CA TYR A 7 1.94 -1.76 11.91
C TYR A 7 0.61 -1.13 12.35
N SER A 8 -0.23 -1.88 13.07
CA SER A 8 -1.57 -1.44 13.50
C SER A 8 -2.44 -0.90 12.35
N ILE A 9 -2.42 -1.60 11.20
CA ILE A 9 -3.21 -1.29 10.00
C ILE A 9 -4.36 -2.30 9.88
N PRO A 10 -5.57 -1.89 9.46
CA PRO A 10 -6.64 -2.82 9.11
C PRO A 10 -6.20 -3.82 8.03
N ALA A 11 -6.36 -5.11 8.28
CA ALA A 11 -5.90 -6.15 7.35
C ALA A 11 -6.63 -6.09 6.00
N GLU A 12 -7.92 -5.77 6.03
CA GLU A 12 -8.79 -5.56 4.87
C GLU A 12 -8.28 -4.42 3.99
N LEU A 13 -7.70 -3.37 4.60
CA LEU A 13 -7.12 -2.26 3.85
C LEU A 13 -5.86 -2.69 3.10
N LEU A 14 -5.00 -3.52 3.71
CA LEU A 14 -3.84 -4.06 2.99
C LEU A 14 -4.26 -4.97 1.83
N VAL A 15 -5.34 -5.73 1.98
CA VAL A 15 -5.91 -6.51 0.87
C VAL A 15 -6.48 -5.61 -0.22
N ALA A 16 -7.15 -4.51 0.17
CA ALA A 16 -7.66 -3.51 -0.77
C ALA A 16 -6.56 -2.83 -1.58
N ILE A 17 -5.44 -2.48 -0.95
CA ILE A 17 -4.27 -1.88 -1.61
C ILE A 17 -3.69 -2.85 -2.64
N VAL A 18 -3.33 -4.08 -2.26
CA VAL A 18 -2.71 -5.03 -3.21
C VAL A 18 -3.64 -5.37 -4.38
N ARG A 19 -4.96 -5.42 -4.13
CA ARG A 19 -5.97 -5.58 -5.19
C ARG A 19 -5.98 -4.40 -6.15
N GLN A 20 -5.82 -3.18 -5.66
CA GLN A 20 -5.78 -1.97 -6.48
C GLN A 20 -4.46 -1.82 -7.24
N GLU A 21 -3.34 -2.24 -6.64
CA GLU A 21 -2.01 -2.20 -7.25
C GLU A 21 -1.86 -3.20 -8.41
N GLY A 22 -2.39 -4.42 -8.24
CA GLY A 22 -2.35 -5.45 -9.28
C GLY A 22 -0.94 -5.94 -9.64
N GLY A 23 0.06 -5.63 -8.80
CA GLY A 23 1.43 -6.09 -8.97
C GLY A 23 1.57 -7.60 -8.75
N GLN A 24 2.67 -8.18 -9.22
CA GLN A 24 2.97 -9.60 -9.07
C GLN A 24 4.35 -9.83 -8.47
N VAL A 25 4.51 -10.93 -7.75
CA VAL A 25 5.83 -11.40 -7.29
C VAL A 25 6.71 -11.69 -8.49
N GLY A 26 7.98 -11.28 -8.42
CA GLY A 26 8.95 -11.44 -9.50
C GLY A 26 8.82 -10.42 -10.63
N LYS A 27 7.96 -9.40 -10.50
CA LYS A 27 7.76 -8.35 -11.51
C LYS A 27 8.25 -6.99 -11.04
N VAL A 28 8.88 -6.29 -11.98
CA VAL A 28 9.34 -4.91 -11.87
C VAL A 28 8.56 -4.07 -12.88
N TYR A 29 8.18 -2.86 -12.49
CA TYR A 29 7.33 -1.98 -13.29
C TYR A 29 8.03 -0.61 -13.46
N PRO A 30 8.88 -0.43 -14.49
CA PRO A 30 9.45 0.86 -14.83
C PRO A 30 8.37 1.82 -15.35
N ARG A 31 8.39 3.06 -14.88
CA ARG A 31 7.49 4.15 -15.32
C ARG A 31 8.28 5.44 -15.49
N SER A 32 7.68 6.45 -16.11
CA SER A 32 8.29 7.78 -16.30
C SER A 32 8.73 8.48 -15.00
N HIS A 33 8.15 8.10 -13.85
CA HIS A 33 8.38 8.76 -12.57
C HIS A 33 9.01 7.87 -11.49
N GLY A 34 9.52 6.69 -11.87
CA GLY A 34 10.20 5.76 -10.98
C GLY A 34 9.97 4.30 -11.35
N THR A 35 10.62 3.41 -10.59
CA THR A 35 10.49 1.96 -10.70
C THR A 35 9.74 1.39 -9.50
N TYR A 36 8.83 0.46 -9.75
CA TYR A 36 7.97 -0.14 -8.72
C TYR A 36 8.16 -1.66 -8.67
N PHE A 37 8.15 -2.23 -7.46
CA PHE A 37 8.49 -3.63 -7.21
C PHE A 37 7.34 -4.41 -6.60
N GLY A 38 7.07 -5.58 -7.16
CA GLY A 38 6.24 -6.60 -6.54
C GLY A 38 4.75 -6.24 -6.36
N PRO A 39 4.02 -7.06 -5.57
CA PRO A 39 2.57 -6.94 -5.41
C PRO A 39 2.05 -5.58 -4.92
N TYR A 40 2.72 -5.00 -3.92
CA TYR A 40 2.35 -3.72 -3.33
C TYR A 40 2.91 -2.50 -4.08
N GLN A 41 3.56 -2.72 -5.23
CA GLN A 41 4.14 -1.67 -6.08
C GLN A 41 5.00 -0.70 -5.25
N ILE A 42 6.01 -1.23 -4.56
CA ILE A 42 6.88 -0.39 -3.73
C ILE A 42 7.81 0.41 -4.65
N SER A 43 7.79 1.74 -4.54
CA SER A 43 8.67 2.62 -5.33
C SER A 43 10.12 2.54 -4.86
N ASP A 44 11.04 2.61 -5.83
CA ASP A 44 12.48 2.86 -5.67
C ASP A 44 12.86 3.98 -4.69
N LYS A 45 12.03 5.01 -4.54
CA LYS A 45 12.22 6.11 -3.55
C LYS A 45 12.32 5.61 -2.11
N TRP A 46 11.77 4.44 -1.82
CA TRP A 46 11.83 3.83 -0.48
C TRP A 46 13.05 2.94 -0.24
N LEU A 47 13.86 2.64 -1.27
CA LEU A 47 15.00 1.72 -1.14
C LEU A 47 16.00 2.17 -0.08
N SER A 48 16.31 3.47 0.01
CA SER A 48 17.20 3.99 1.06
C SER A 48 16.64 3.76 2.47
N THR A 49 15.32 3.93 2.64
CA THR A 49 14.63 3.66 3.91
C THR A 49 14.66 2.18 4.26
N PHE A 50 14.52 1.31 3.26
CA PHE A 50 14.39 -0.13 3.42
C PHE A 50 15.72 -0.88 3.48
N ALA A 51 16.81 -0.28 3.00
CA ALA A 51 18.15 -0.83 3.07
C ALA A 51 18.58 -1.18 4.51
N LYS A 52 18.13 -0.42 5.51
CA LYS A 52 18.39 -0.70 6.94
C LYS A 52 17.79 -2.03 7.45
N TRP A 53 16.86 -2.61 6.71
CA TRP A 53 16.26 -3.92 6.98
C TRP A 53 16.69 -4.99 5.96
N GLY A 54 17.72 -4.70 5.15
CA GLY A 54 18.19 -5.59 4.10
C GLY A 54 17.22 -5.74 2.92
N TYR A 55 16.29 -4.80 2.76
CA TYR A 55 15.30 -4.84 1.66
C TYR A 55 15.80 -3.99 0.50
N ASP A 56 16.39 -4.65 -0.49
CA ASP A 56 16.76 -4.07 -1.78
C ASP A 56 15.69 -4.32 -2.85
N ALA A 57 15.93 -3.85 -4.08
CA ALA A 57 15.01 -4.02 -5.20
C ALA A 57 14.71 -5.50 -5.52
N LYS A 58 15.71 -6.39 -5.39
CA LYS A 58 15.54 -7.82 -5.64
C LYS A 58 14.65 -8.46 -4.58
N VAL A 59 14.90 -8.16 -3.31
CA VAL A 59 14.07 -8.63 -2.19
C VAL A 59 12.63 -8.13 -2.35
N LEU A 60 12.43 -6.83 -2.60
CA LEU A 60 11.10 -6.27 -2.77
C LEU A 60 10.37 -6.81 -4.02
N THR A 61 11.10 -7.25 -5.03
CA THR A 61 10.52 -7.85 -6.25
C THR A 61 10.10 -9.30 -6.00
N HIS A 62 10.96 -10.11 -5.38
CA HIS A 62 10.80 -11.58 -5.34
C HIS A 62 10.28 -12.13 -4.02
N ASN A 63 10.40 -11.41 -2.90
CA ASN A 63 9.93 -11.86 -1.60
C ASN A 63 8.58 -11.21 -1.26
N ALA A 64 7.51 -11.99 -1.39
CA ALA A 64 6.14 -11.53 -1.12
C ALA A 64 5.96 -11.04 0.33
N CYS A 65 6.59 -11.72 1.31
CA CYS A 65 6.54 -11.33 2.71
C CYS A 65 7.23 -9.97 2.92
N ALA A 66 8.45 -9.80 2.41
CA ALA A 66 9.14 -8.51 2.51
C ALA A 66 8.33 -7.39 1.83
N ASN A 67 7.73 -7.66 0.67
CA ASN A 67 6.94 -6.69 -0.08
C ASN A 67 5.66 -6.26 0.67
N VAL A 68 4.91 -7.20 1.30
CA VAL A 68 3.73 -6.82 2.11
C VAL A 68 4.12 -6.05 3.37
N TYR A 69 5.24 -6.37 4.02
CA TYR A 69 5.74 -5.59 5.15
C TYR A 69 6.17 -4.19 4.72
N ALA A 70 6.84 -4.05 3.57
CA ALA A 70 7.19 -2.76 3.00
C ALA A 70 5.92 -1.93 2.68
N GLY A 71 4.91 -2.52 2.05
CA GLY A 71 3.64 -1.84 1.76
C GLY A 71 2.92 -1.40 3.03
N ALA A 72 2.88 -2.27 4.04
CA ALA A 72 2.32 -1.91 5.34
C ALA A 72 3.10 -0.78 6.02
N TYR A 73 4.45 -0.80 5.98
CA TYR A 73 5.26 0.30 6.51
C TYR A 73 4.94 1.64 5.83
N VAL A 74 4.90 1.70 4.50
CA VAL A 74 4.62 2.94 3.76
C VAL A 74 3.24 3.48 4.12
N LEU A 75 2.24 2.61 4.23
CA LEU A 75 0.88 3.01 4.59
C LEU A 75 0.80 3.54 6.03
N ALA A 76 1.46 2.87 7.00
CA ALA A 76 1.56 3.37 8.37
C ALA A 76 2.33 4.70 8.46
N TYR A 77 3.43 4.83 7.70
CA TYR A 77 4.22 6.05 7.63
C TYR A 77 3.35 7.26 7.25
N TYR A 78 2.49 7.11 6.23
CA TYR A 78 1.58 8.18 5.83
C TYR A 78 0.40 8.32 6.79
N LYS A 79 -0.14 7.23 7.34
CA LYS A 79 -1.24 7.32 8.32
C LYS A 79 -0.84 8.10 9.58
N ALA A 80 0.41 7.99 10.02
CA ALA A 80 0.93 8.77 11.14
C ALA A 80 1.03 10.28 10.85
N ARG A 81 1.01 10.68 9.58
CA ARG A 81 1.19 12.07 9.12
C ARG A 81 -0.06 12.69 8.52
N GLU A 82 -1.15 11.94 8.46
CA GLU A 82 -2.38 12.36 7.82
C GLU A 82 -3.58 12.18 8.76
N PRO A 83 -4.54 13.11 8.72
CA PRO A 83 -5.65 13.13 9.67
C PRO A 83 -6.61 11.94 9.49
N ASN A 84 -6.60 11.29 8.32
CA ASN A 84 -7.52 10.19 8.02
C ASN A 84 -6.92 9.21 7.01
N TRP A 85 -7.59 8.06 6.86
CA TRP A 85 -7.18 7.01 5.92
C TRP A 85 -7.23 7.46 4.47
N GLN A 86 -8.21 8.28 4.07
CA GLN A 86 -8.31 8.75 2.69
C GLN A 86 -7.04 9.50 2.26
N ARG A 87 -6.54 10.41 3.10
CA ARG A 87 -5.29 11.15 2.81
C ARG A 87 -4.06 10.27 2.91
N ALA A 88 -4.01 9.34 3.85
CA ALA A 88 -2.91 8.38 3.96
C ALA A 88 -2.80 7.49 2.70
N ILE A 89 -3.93 6.96 2.21
CA ILE A 89 -4.02 6.15 1.00
C ILE A 89 -3.67 6.98 -0.24
N ALA A 90 -4.14 8.23 -0.31
CA ALA A 90 -3.76 9.13 -1.40
C ALA A 90 -2.24 9.31 -1.46
N ARG A 91 -1.60 9.55 -0.32
CA ARG A 91 -0.13 9.68 -0.26
C ARG A 91 0.62 8.38 -0.51
N TYR A 92 0.06 7.22 -0.20
CA TYR A 92 0.63 5.94 -0.61
C TYR A 92 0.85 5.90 -2.13
N ASN A 93 -0.13 6.39 -2.90
CA ASN A 93 -0.06 6.41 -4.36
C ASN A 93 0.84 7.51 -4.92
N VAL A 94 0.62 8.77 -4.52
CA VAL A 94 1.31 9.90 -5.14
C VAL A 94 2.59 10.30 -4.40
N GLY A 95 2.66 10.12 -3.09
CA GLY A 95 3.79 10.49 -2.22
C GLY A 95 3.62 11.83 -1.48
N SER A 96 3.10 12.86 -2.17
CA SER A 96 2.80 14.19 -1.63
C SER A 96 1.48 14.73 -2.20
N LEU A 97 0.85 15.65 -1.48
CA LEU A 97 -0.40 16.30 -1.84
C LEU A 97 -0.19 17.82 -1.92
N ASP A 98 0.88 18.23 -2.60
CA ASP A 98 1.41 19.61 -2.69
C ASP A 98 0.95 20.37 -3.94
N THR A 99 0.35 19.68 -4.91
CA THR A 99 -0.19 20.26 -6.14
C THR A 99 -1.61 19.78 -6.40
N PRO A 100 -2.46 20.56 -7.10
CA PRO A 100 -3.82 20.16 -7.44
C PRO A 100 -3.90 18.80 -8.14
N ASP A 101 -3.01 18.55 -9.12
CA ASP A 101 -2.99 17.30 -9.88
C ASP A 101 -2.71 16.08 -8.99
N ARG A 102 -1.80 16.22 -8.01
CA ARG A 102 -1.46 15.14 -7.08
C ARG A 102 -2.56 14.90 -6.07
N VAL A 103 -3.24 15.97 -5.62
CA VAL A 103 -4.44 15.87 -4.79
C VAL A 103 -5.54 15.11 -5.52
N ASP A 104 -5.80 15.46 -6.77
CA ASP A 104 -6.82 14.86 -7.61
C ASP A 104 -6.51 13.38 -7.93
N ALA A 105 -5.30 13.08 -8.41
CA ALA A 105 -4.86 11.71 -8.67
C ALA A 105 -4.90 10.83 -7.41
N GLY A 106 -4.35 11.32 -6.29
CA GLY A 106 -4.37 10.61 -5.01
C GLY A 106 -5.79 10.39 -4.49
N THR A 107 -6.70 11.37 -4.66
CA THR A 107 -8.11 11.24 -4.25
C THR A 107 -8.84 10.20 -5.08
N ARG A 108 -8.64 10.17 -6.41
CA ARG A 108 -9.22 9.12 -7.26
C ARG A 108 -8.73 7.72 -6.86
N TYR A 109 -7.44 7.57 -6.61
CA TYR A 109 -6.87 6.30 -6.15
C TYR A 109 -7.47 5.89 -4.79
N ALA A 110 -7.51 6.81 -3.83
CA ALA A 110 -8.06 6.55 -2.50
C ALA A 110 -9.53 6.13 -2.55
N ARG A 111 -10.36 6.74 -3.40
CA ARG A 111 -11.76 6.34 -3.61
C ARG A 111 -11.88 4.88 -4.05
N LYS A 112 -11.04 4.44 -5.00
CA LYS A 112 -11.04 3.03 -5.46
C LYS A 112 -10.65 2.07 -4.34
N VAL A 113 -9.57 2.37 -3.61
CA VAL A 113 -9.12 1.54 -2.48
C VAL A 113 -10.16 1.48 -1.37
N ILE A 114 -10.78 2.60 -1.00
CA ILE A 114 -11.84 2.64 0.02
C ILE A 114 -13.03 1.80 -0.43
N GLY A 115 -13.41 1.85 -1.71
CA GLY A 115 -14.44 0.98 -2.28
C GLY A 115 -14.10 -0.51 -2.13
N HIS A 116 -12.86 -0.91 -2.46
CA HIS A 116 -12.40 -2.29 -2.24
C HIS A 116 -12.40 -2.65 -0.76
N TRP A 117 -11.94 -1.74 0.10
CA TRP A 117 -11.84 -1.95 1.54
C TRP A 117 -13.23 -2.18 2.15
N TRP A 118 -14.21 -1.34 1.83
CA TRP A 118 -15.58 -1.50 2.31
C TRP A 118 -16.19 -2.84 1.87
N ASN A 119 -15.98 -3.23 0.62
CA ASN A 119 -16.46 -4.52 0.09
C ASN A 119 -15.82 -5.73 0.80
N ILE A 120 -14.56 -5.62 1.22
CA ILE A 120 -13.86 -6.68 1.96
C ILE A 120 -14.35 -6.70 3.42
N TYR A 121 -14.38 -5.54 4.07
CA TYR A 121 -14.80 -5.37 5.46
C TYR A 121 -16.22 -5.92 5.70
N THR A 122 -17.17 -5.57 4.83
CA THR A 122 -18.56 -6.06 4.94
C THR A 122 -18.65 -7.58 4.81
N LYS A 123 -17.90 -8.18 3.88
CA LYS A 123 -17.87 -9.65 3.72
C LYS A 123 -17.22 -10.36 4.90
N TRP A 124 -16.12 -9.84 5.41
CA TRP A 124 -15.39 -10.45 6.52
C TRP A 124 -16.17 -10.35 7.83
N THR A 125 -16.80 -9.21 8.10
CA THR A 125 -17.63 -9.02 9.30
C THR A 125 -18.90 -9.87 9.24
N ALA A 126 -19.59 -9.94 8.09
CA ALA A 126 -20.72 -10.85 7.92
C ALA A 126 -20.33 -12.32 8.15
N SER A 127 -19.16 -12.75 7.66
CA SER A 127 -18.65 -14.12 7.85
C SER A 127 -18.27 -14.42 9.32
N ALA A 128 -17.88 -13.40 10.08
CA ALA A 128 -17.54 -13.54 11.50
C ALA A 128 -18.80 -13.65 12.38
N ASN A 129 -19.89 -12.97 12.01
CA ASN A 129 -21.15 -12.94 12.76
C ASN A 129 -22.12 -14.08 12.39
N GLY A 130 -21.87 -14.80 11.30
CA GLY A 130 -22.67 -15.95 10.86
C GLY A 130 -22.18 -17.31 11.39
N LYS A 131 -21.31 -17.30 12.40
CA LYS A 131 -20.84 -18.49 13.13
C LYS A 131 -21.34 -18.47 14.57
#